data_AF-A0A6V7KPD6-F1
#
_entry.id   AF-A0A6V7KPD6-F1
#
_cell.length_a   1.000
_cell.length_b   1.000
_cell.length_c   1.000
_cell.angle_alpha   90.00
_cell.angle_beta   90.00
_cell.angle_gamma   90.00
#
_symmetry.space_group_name_H-M   'P 1'
#
loop_
_entity.id
_entity.type
_entity.pdbx_description
1 polymer ?
#
loop_
_entity_poly.entity_id
_entity_poly.type
_entity_poly.pdbx_seq_one_letter_code
_entity_poly.pdbx_strand_id
1 'polypeptide(L)' 'LYDVNDGSITVDNIDIRTLNSSDLRGKVLGYIAQEPILFSTSIMENIRYGNGDATDEE' A
#
# COMPACT_ATOMS: atom_id res chain seq x y z
N LEU A 1 2.38 12.03 -6.16
CA LEU A 1 1.31 11.12 -6.65
C LEU A 1 0.50 11.88 -7.68
N TYR A 2 0.13 11.21 -8.76
CA TYR A 2 -0.63 11.77 -9.88
C TYR A 2 -2.13 11.53 -9.68
N ASP A 3 -2.94 12.33 -10.37
CA ASP A 3 -4.38 12.12 -10.51
C ASP A 3 -4.74 12.04 -12.00
N VAL A 4 -5.93 11.55 -12.32
CA VAL A 4 -6.43 11.47 -13.70
C VAL A 4 -6.69 12.87 -14.26
N ASN A 5 -6.33 13.08 -15.53
CA ASN A 5 -6.63 14.33 -16.22
C ASN A 5 -8.11 14.41 -16.65
N ASP A 6 -8.75 13.26 -16.88
CA ASP A 6 -10.17 13.13 -17.22
C ASP A 6 -10.71 11.76 -16.75
N GLY A 7 -12.02 11.68 -16.53
CA GLY A 7 -12.72 10.49 -16.03
C GLY A 7 -12.62 10.29 -14.51
N SER A 8 -12.78 9.02 -14.10
CA SER A 8 -12.74 8.62 -12.68
C SER A 8 -12.25 7.18 -12.53
N ILE A 9 -11.47 6.93 -11.47
CA ILE A 9 -11.12 5.59 -11.03
C ILE A 9 -11.95 5.28 -9.78
N THR A 10 -12.62 4.13 -9.78
CA THR A 10 -13.47 3.71 -8.67
C THR A 10 -13.03 2.34 -8.14
N VAL A 11 -13.04 2.19 -6.82
CA VAL A 11 -12.99 0.88 -6.14
C VAL A 11 -14.35 0.67 -5.50
N ASP A 12 -15.02 -0.43 -5.79
CA ASP A 12 -16.38 -0.73 -5.32
C ASP A 12 -17.39 0.41 -5.59
N ASN A 13 -17.29 1.03 -6.76
CA ASN A 13 -18.08 2.20 -7.19
C ASN A 13 -17.85 3.48 -6.37
N ILE A 14 -16.84 3.51 -5.49
CA ILE A 14 -16.42 4.69 -4.76
C ILE A 14 -15.22 5.31 -5.48
N ASP A 15 -15.33 6.58 -5.85
CA ASP A 15 -14.23 7.32 -6.46
C ASP A 15 -13.03 7.42 -5.49
N ILE A 16 -11.85 7.00 -5.95
CA ILE A 16 -10.65 6.95 -5.11
C ILE A 16 -10.23 8.32 -4.56
N ARG A 17 -10.65 9.42 -5.21
CA ARG A 17 -10.37 10.79 -4.76
C ARG A 17 -11.17 11.18 -3.52
N THR A 18 -12.23 10.44 -3.20
CA THR A 18 -13.04 10.64 -1.99
C THR A 18 -12.52 9.85 -0.79
N LEU A 19 -11.61 8.89 -1.03
CA LEU A 19 -10.99 8.09 0.00
C LEU A 19 -9.80 8.82 0.64
N ASN A 20 -9.59 8.59 1.94
CA ASN A 20 -8.36 9.04 2.59
C ASN A 20 -7.17 8.28 2.00
N SER A 21 -6.12 9.01 1.61
CA SER A 21 -4.97 8.39 0.93
C SER A 21 -4.19 7.37 1.79
N SER A 22 -4.23 7.52 3.11
CA SER A 22 -3.63 6.57 4.06
C SER A 22 -4.45 5.30 4.18
N ASP A 23 -5.78 5.39 4.19
CA ASP A 23 -6.65 4.21 4.18
C ASP A 23 -6.56 3.46 2.85
N LEU A 24 -6.53 4.18 1.73
CA LEU A 24 -6.40 3.58 0.40
C LEU A 24 -5.11 2.74 0.28
N ARG A 25 -3.96 3.28 0.72
CA ARG A 25 -2.67 2.57 0.66
C ARG A 25 -2.42 1.58 1.80
N GLY A 26 -3.05 1.80 2.96
CA GLY A 26 -2.79 1.01 4.17
C GLY A 26 -3.77 -0.13 4.40
N LYS A 27 -4.97 -0.09 3.80
CA LYS A 27 -6.05 -1.04 4.09
C LYS A 27 -6.72 -1.61 2.86
N VAL A 28 -6.83 -0.82 1.78
CA VAL A 28 -7.63 -1.20 0.60
C VAL A 28 -6.78 -1.82 -0.49
N LEU A 29 -5.60 -1.23 -0.79
CA LEU A 29 -4.75 -1.66 -1.90
C LEU A 29 -3.32 -1.94 -1.44
N GLY A 30 -2.84 -3.14 -1.76
CA GLY A 30 -1.41 -3.47 -1.78
C GLY A 30 -0.79 -3.13 -3.13
N TYR A 31 0.41 -2.56 -3.13
CA TYR A 31 1.18 -2.28 -4.33
C TYR A 31 2.55 -2.95 -4.25
N ILE A 32 2.91 -3.71 -5.29
CA ILE A 32 4.22 -4.34 -5.42
C ILE A 32 4.95 -3.62 -6.56
N ALA A 33 6.04 -2.94 -6.22
CA ALA A 33 6.88 -2.25 -7.19
C ALA A 33 7.62 -3.27 -8.08
N GLN A 34 7.85 -2.89 -9.35
CA GLN A 34 8.62 -3.71 -10.28
C GLN A 34 10.07 -3.90 -9.81
N GLU A 35 10.66 -2.84 -9.26
CA GLU A 35 11.96 -2.89 -8.59
C GLU A 35 11.72 -2.93 -7.07
N PRO A 36 12.06 -4.05 -6.39
CA PRO A 36 11.85 -4.15 -4.95
C PRO A 36 12.81 -3.23 -4.20
N ILE A 37 12.30 -2.58 -3.16
CA ILE A 37 13.09 -1.76 -2.25
C ILE A 37 13.28 -2.59 -0.97
N LEU A 38 14.53 -2.87 -0.62
CA LEU A 38 14.90 -3.53 0.63
C LEU A 38 15.71 -2.57 1.49
N PHE A 39 15.50 -2.66 2.80
CA PHE A 39 16.26 -1.92 3.80
C PHE A 39 17.49 -2.72 4.22
N SER A 40 18.57 -2.02 4.58
CA SER A 40 19.82 -2.61 5.10
C SER A 40 19.66 -3.09 6.55
N THR A 41 18.75 -4.04 6.73
CA THR A 41 18.32 -4.62 8.01
C THR A 41 18.08 -6.12 7.83
N SER A 42 17.62 -6.84 8.85
CA SER A 42 17.36 -8.28 8.72
C SER A 42 16.24 -8.60 7.72
N ILE A 43 16.19 -9.85 7.24
CA ILE A 43 15.09 -10.35 6.40
C ILE A 43 13.75 -10.21 7.14
N MET A 44 13.73 -10.56 8.43
CA MET A 44 12.53 -10.48 9.27
C MET A 44 11.98 -9.04 9.32
N GLU A 45 12.84 -8.05 9.53
CA GLU A 45 12.43 -6.65 9.58
C GLU A 45 11.95 -6.12 8.22
N ASN A 46 12.53 -6.61 7.11
CA ASN A 46 12.02 -6.30 5.77
C ASN A 46 10.61 -6.87 5.54
N ILE A 47 10.31 -8.07 6.08
CA ILE A 47 8.97 -8.68 6.00
C ILE A 47 7.98 -7.93 6.90
N ARG A 48 8.35 -7.69 8.16
CA ARG A 48 7.53 -6.97 9.17
C ARG A 48 7.19 -5.54 8.74
N TYR A 49 7.97 -4.94 7.84
CA TYR A 49 7.63 -3.64 7.27
C TYR A 49 6.23 -3.60 6.62
N GLY A 50 5.73 -4.74 6.10
CA GLY A 50 4.38 -4.83 5.55
C GLY A 50 3.26 -4.82 6.59
N ASN A 51 3.54 -5.27 7.81
CA ASN A 51 2.62 -5.24 8.95
C ASN A 51 3.41 -5.15 10.26
N GLY A 52 3.48 -3.96 10.84
CA GLY A 52 4.25 -3.71 12.06
C GLY A 52 3.75 -4.46 13.29
N ASP A 53 2.50 -4.91 13.28
CA ASP A 53 1.87 -5.63 14.38
C ASP A 53 1.98 -7.16 14.24
N ALA A 54 2.64 -7.65 13.17
CA ALA A 54 2.80 -9.09 12.93
C ALA A 54 3.68 -9.76 14.01
N THR A 55 3.24 -10.91 14.51
CA THR A 55 4.05 -11.72 15.43
C THR A 55 5.24 -12.39 14.72
N ASP A 56 6.11 -13.06 15.48
CA ASP A 56 7.22 -13.83 14.88
C ASP A 56 6.73 -15.12 14.20
N GLU A 57 5.52 -15.60 14.55
CA GLU A 57 4.90 -16.81 14.00
C GLU A 57 3.98 -16.56 12.79
N GLU A 58 3.51 -15.34 12.59
CA GLU A 58 2.72 -14.92 11.41
C GLU A 58 3.59 -14.71 10.17
#